data_AF-A0A1W0E7I9-F1
#
_entry.id   AF-A0A1W0E7I9-F1
#
_cell.length_a   1.000
_cell.length_b   1.000
_cell.length_c   1.000
_cell.angle_alpha   90.00
_cell.angle_beta   90.00
_cell.angle_gamma   90.00
#
_symmetry.space_group_name_H-M   'P 1'
#
loop_
_entity.id
_entity.type
_entity.pdbx_description
1 polymer ?
#
loop_
_entity_poly.entity_id
_entity_poly.type
_entity_poly.pdbx_seq_one_letter_code
_entity_poly.pdbx_strand_id
1 'polypeptide(L)'
;MHKNIKKGEIHMKEEKKTKNKTTENKHNNENNTTENKHNNENNTTEKKKNHISSEEENKTDKIMFFALSPLEQERLISRLKEQILQSDSLLDMRCCLFCTWMCNSFVASATKPAPTVLTENMDFIKNNFKEAEEDEPDRLFFEGGNDEKVNDYYYRIKNNKKVDLEEANLYSLAIACRMYMEKEIVFLDEKTYKKAVELFENDQEEFIVERLPFLFEQRSMVKDIIRISKEENQQEFYEDWGNILFKDKNNKKTNGEMLKRLTEVDFDYVDKKFF
;
A
#
# COMPACT_ATOMS: atom_id res chain seq x y z
N MET A 1 67.37 18.32 -19.30
CA MET A 1 67.01 19.60 -18.64
C MET A 1 66.83 19.37 -17.15
N HIS A 2 67.23 20.37 -16.36
CA HIS A 2 67.56 20.27 -14.95
C HIS A 2 66.39 20.00 -13.97
N LYS A 3 66.78 19.39 -12.85
CA LYS A 3 66.10 19.35 -11.55
C LYS A 3 65.55 20.72 -11.14
N ASN A 4 64.44 20.74 -10.40
CA ASN A 4 64.42 21.47 -9.12
C ASN A 4 63.37 20.93 -8.13
N ILE A 5 63.88 20.77 -6.91
CA ILE A 5 63.22 20.47 -5.64
C ILE A 5 63.10 21.80 -4.87
N LYS A 6 62.02 22.02 -4.12
CA LYS A 6 61.95 22.62 -2.75
C LYS A 6 60.48 22.84 -2.38
N LYS A 7 59.92 22.20 -1.34
CA LYS A 7 60.06 22.38 0.13
C LYS A 7 59.32 23.60 0.70
N GLY A 8 58.45 23.30 1.68
CA GLY A 8 58.07 24.15 2.83
C GLY A 8 56.97 25.18 2.53
N GLU A 9 56.05 25.52 3.43
CA GLU A 9 56.13 25.50 4.90
C GLU A 9 54.76 25.34 5.58
N ILE A 10 54.85 24.82 6.80
CA ILE A 10 53.81 24.68 7.82
C ILE A 10 53.65 26.05 8.51
N HIS A 11 52.42 26.46 8.80
CA HIS A 11 52.17 27.43 9.86
C HIS A 11 50.98 27.01 10.74
N MET A 12 51.32 26.42 11.89
CA MET A 12 50.50 26.51 13.10
C MET A 12 50.57 27.93 13.65
N LYS A 13 49.45 28.41 14.18
CA LYS A 13 49.39 29.26 15.37
C LYS A 13 48.20 28.82 16.23
N GLU A 14 48.53 28.17 17.34
CA GLU A 14 47.77 28.22 18.60
C GLU A 14 47.77 29.68 19.10
N GLU A 15 46.85 30.19 19.91
CA GLU A 15 46.48 29.92 21.30
C GLU A 15 45.49 31.10 21.63
N LYS A 16 44.43 31.06 22.45
CA LYS A 16 44.39 30.80 23.90
C LYS A 16 42.96 31.09 24.43
N LYS A 17 42.42 30.15 25.24
CA LYS A 17 41.87 30.30 26.63
C LYS A 17 40.87 31.45 26.92
N THR A 18 39.75 31.30 27.67
CA THR A 18 39.57 30.54 28.93
C THR A 18 38.11 30.56 29.47
N LYS A 19 37.76 29.49 30.24
CA LYS A 19 37.03 29.43 31.54
C LYS A 19 35.48 29.42 31.66
N ASN A 20 35.00 28.21 32.00
CA ASN A 20 34.20 27.77 33.18
C ASN A 20 33.00 28.59 33.70
N LYS A 21 31.86 27.89 33.85
CA LYS A 21 31.19 27.70 35.16
C LYS A 21 30.18 26.53 35.15
N THR A 22 30.48 25.52 35.96
CA THR A 22 29.56 24.55 36.57
C THR A 22 28.75 25.22 37.67
N THR A 23 27.47 24.88 37.84
CA THR A 23 26.89 24.59 39.18
C THR A 23 25.59 23.78 39.06
N GLU A 24 25.53 22.72 39.85
CA GLU A 24 24.35 21.92 40.22
C GLU A 24 23.33 22.76 41.02
N ASN A 25 22.06 22.33 41.05
CA ASN A 25 21.33 22.27 42.33
C ASN A 25 20.11 21.32 42.28
N LYS A 26 20.12 20.40 43.25
CA LYS A 26 19.02 19.54 43.71
C LYS A 26 18.20 20.26 44.79
N HIS A 27 16.89 20.00 44.85
CA HIS A 27 16.08 19.68 46.05
C HIS A 27 14.63 19.45 45.58
N ASN A 28 14.01 18.27 45.75
CA ASN A 28 13.49 17.53 46.92
C ASN A 28 12.26 18.15 47.63
N ASN A 29 11.21 17.29 47.69
CA ASN A 29 10.14 17.14 48.70
C ASN A 29 9.08 18.26 48.83
N GLU A 30 7.80 18.01 49.10
CA GLU A 30 7.12 16.89 49.77
C GLU A 30 5.58 16.95 49.56
N ASN A 31 4.95 15.77 49.50
CA ASN A 31 3.65 15.34 50.06
C ASN A 31 2.46 16.32 50.29
N ASN A 32 1.26 15.93 49.82
CA ASN A 32 0.21 15.46 50.74
C ASN A 32 -0.96 14.74 50.05
N THR A 33 -1.27 13.57 50.60
CA THR A 33 -2.45 12.71 50.46
C THR A 33 -3.69 13.33 51.11
N THR A 34 -4.90 13.03 50.59
CA THR A 34 -6.02 12.52 51.42
C THR A 34 -7.12 11.85 50.57
N GLU A 35 -7.43 10.61 50.91
CA GLU A 35 -8.64 9.87 50.54
C GLU A 35 -9.89 10.44 51.26
N ASN A 36 -11.09 10.31 50.66
CA ASN A 36 -12.19 9.52 51.26
C ASN A 36 -13.54 9.56 50.47
N LYS A 37 -14.07 8.34 50.28
CA LYS A 37 -15.47 7.87 50.47
C LYS A 37 -16.64 8.30 49.55
N HIS A 38 -17.14 7.29 48.83
CA HIS A 38 -18.53 6.77 48.78
C HIS A 38 -19.69 7.69 49.24
N ASN A 39 -20.70 7.89 48.38
CA ASN A 39 -21.94 7.07 48.35
C ASN A 39 -22.96 7.51 47.29
N ASN A 40 -23.76 6.53 46.85
CA ASN A 40 -24.95 6.57 46.00
C ASN A 40 -26.04 7.56 46.48
N GLU A 41 -26.86 8.10 45.56
CA GLU A 41 -28.28 7.71 45.37
C GLU A 41 -29.01 8.57 44.32
N ASN A 42 -30.14 8.02 43.87
CA ASN A 42 -30.86 8.23 42.60
C ASN A 42 -31.83 9.43 42.53
N ASN A 43 -32.25 9.69 41.27
CA ASN A 43 -33.54 10.21 40.77
C ASN A 43 -33.80 11.73 40.75
N THR A 44 -33.87 12.32 39.56
CA THR A 44 -35.16 12.61 38.90
C THR A 44 -34.99 13.11 37.46
N THR A 45 -35.94 12.69 36.63
CA THR A 45 -36.07 12.82 35.19
C THR A 45 -36.44 14.24 34.76
N GLU A 46 -35.65 14.86 33.87
CA GLU A 46 -36.19 15.83 32.91
C GLU A 46 -35.57 15.63 31.52
N LYS A 47 -36.46 15.34 30.57
CA LYS A 47 -36.18 15.21 29.14
C LYS A 47 -35.54 16.50 28.61
N LYS A 48 -34.30 16.41 28.14
CA LYS A 48 -33.83 17.22 27.01
C LYS A 48 -33.35 16.28 25.92
N LYS A 49 -34.25 16.05 24.96
CA LYS A 49 -33.89 15.66 23.59
C LYS A 49 -32.83 16.65 23.12
N ASN A 50 -31.63 16.17 22.84
CA ASN A 50 -30.71 16.79 21.90
C ASN A 50 -29.95 15.67 21.20
N HIS A 51 -30.42 15.37 20.00
CA HIS A 51 -29.65 14.97 18.83
C HIS A 51 -28.34 14.22 19.13
N ILE A 52 -28.44 12.92 19.39
CA ILE A 52 -27.34 12.01 19.12
C ILE A 52 -27.20 12.01 17.60
N SER A 53 -26.04 12.42 17.10
CA SER A 53 -25.67 12.26 15.71
C SER A 53 -25.75 10.77 15.36
N SER A 54 -26.50 10.47 14.32
CA SER A 54 -26.68 9.15 13.74
C SER A 54 -25.40 8.71 13.01
N GLU A 55 -24.31 8.45 13.75
CA GLU A 55 -23.03 8.03 13.17
C GLU A 55 -22.49 6.69 13.71
N GLU A 56 -23.23 5.96 14.55
CA GLU A 56 -22.73 4.70 15.15
C GLU A 56 -23.57 3.43 14.92
N GLU A 57 -24.61 3.45 14.06
CA GLU A 57 -25.47 2.26 13.86
C GLU A 57 -25.09 1.32 12.69
N ASN A 58 -23.97 1.54 11.97
CA ASN A 58 -23.60 0.69 10.81
C ASN A 58 -22.28 -0.10 10.94
N LYS A 59 -21.65 -0.19 12.11
CA LYS A 59 -20.30 -0.79 12.24
C LYS A 59 -20.23 -2.30 12.50
N THR A 60 -21.35 -3.02 12.58
CA THR A 60 -21.37 -4.44 13.00
C THR A 60 -21.45 -5.49 11.89
N ASP A 61 -21.49 -5.11 10.61
CA ASP A 61 -21.80 -6.05 9.51
C ASP A 61 -20.65 -6.42 8.57
N LYS A 62 -19.41 -5.99 8.86
CA LYS A 62 -18.24 -6.25 8.02
C LYS A 62 -17.25 -7.19 8.71
N ILE A 63 -16.73 -8.18 7.96
CA ILE A 63 -15.74 -9.16 8.46
C ILE A 63 -14.38 -8.85 7.83
N MET A 64 -13.32 -8.77 8.62
CA MET A 64 -11.97 -8.60 8.06
C MET A 64 -11.61 -9.84 7.22
N PHE A 65 -11.16 -9.66 5.97
CA PHE A 65 -10.90 -10.76 5.05
C PHE A 65 -9.89 -11.78 5.62
N PHE A 66 -8.83 -11.30 6.28
CA PHE A 66 -7.83 -12.17 6.90
C PHE A 66 -8.30 -12.85 8.19
N ALA A 67 -9.47 -12.48 8.73
CA ALA A 67 -10.09 -13.21 9.83
C ALA A 67 -10.85 -14.47 9.36
N LEU A 68 -11.15 -14.57 8.05
CA LEU A 68 -11.70 -15.78 7.46
C LEU A 68 -10.63 -16.88 7.42
N SER A 69 -11.04 -18.15 7.61
CA SER A 69 -10.15 -19.28 7.38
C SER A 69 -9.71 -19.35 5.91
N PRO A 70 -8.56 -19.98 5.59
CA PRO A 70 -8.11 -20.11 4.20
C PRO A 70 -9.16 -20.71 3.26
N LEU A 71 -9.94 -21.69 3.73
CA LEU A 71 -11.03 -22.30 2.95
C LEU A 71 -12.18 -21.32 2.70
N GLU A 72 -12.54 -20.49 3.68
CA GLU A 72 -13.58 -19.46 3.52
C GLU A 72 -13.12 -18.36 2.56
N GLN A 73 -11.85 -17.96 2.62
CA GLN A 73 -11.26 -17.02 1.67
C GLN A 73 -11.33 -17.58 0.23
N GLU A 74 -10.90 -18.82 0.01
CA GLU A 74 -10.95 -19.46 -1.31
C GLU A 74 -12.38 -19.60 -1.86
N ARG A 75 -13.34 -19.97 -1.00
CA ARG A 75 -14.77 -20.06 -1.38
C ARG A 75 -15.34 -18.70 -1.75
N LEU A 76 -15.04 -17.67 -0.96
CA LEU A 76 -15.45 -16.30 -1.24
C LEU A 76 -14.87 -15.83 -2.58
N ILE A 77 -13.56 -15.99 -2.79
CA ILE A 77 -12.89 -15.63 -4.05
C ILE A 77 -13.53 -16.35 -5.23
N SER A 78 -13.75 -17.66 -5.13
CA SER A 78 -14.35 -18.46 -6.20
C SER A 78 -15.76 -17.98 -6.54
N ARG A 79 -16.61 -17.75 -5.54
CA ARG A 79 -17.97 -17.25 -5.71
C ARG A 79 -17.98 -15.85 -6.34
N LEU A 80 -17.16 -14.93 -5.85
CA LEU A 80 -17.06 -13.58 -6.41
C LEU A 80 -16.60 -13.61 -7.87
N LYS A 81 -15.65 -14.50 -8.19
CA LYS A 81 -15.18 -14.71 -9.55
C LYS A 81 -16.29 -15.27 -10.46
N GLU A 82 -17.07 -16.23 -9.99
CA GLU A 82 -18.22 -16.78 -10.72
C GLU A 82 -19.31 -15.74 -10.97
N GLN A 83 -19.59 -14.88 -9.99
CA GLN A 83 -20.53 -13.76 -10.13
C GLN A 83 -20.11 -12.79 -11.24
N ILE A 84 -18.82 -12.43 -11.32
CA ILE A 84 -18.30 -11.56 -12.38
C ILE A 84 -18.33 -12.28 -13.73
N LEU A 85 -17.84 -13.52 -13.78
CA LEU A 85 -17.73 -14.27 -15.04
C LEU A 85 -19.07 -14.77 -15.57
N GLN A 86 -20.16 -14.67 -14.77
CA GLN A 86 -21.48 -15.22 -15.07
C GLN A 86 -21.39 -16.70 -15.46
N SER A 87 -20.44 -17.42 -14.86
CA SER A 87 -20.18 -18.83 -15.16
C SER A 87 -20.89 -19.70 -14.15
N ASP A 88 -21.89 -20.47 -14.61
CA ASP A 88 -22.46 -21.58 -13.85
C ASP A 88 -21.47 -22.75 -13.83
N SER A 89 -20.43 -22.59 -13.02
CA SER A 89 -19.46 -23.64 -12.73
C SER A 89 -20.12 -24.67 -11.81
N LEU A 90 -20.73 -25.70 -12.40
CA LEU A 90 -21.28 -26.87 -11.69
C LEU A 90 -20.19 -27.75 -11.02
N LEU A 91 -18.92 -27.38 -11.12
CA LEU A 91 -17.78 -28.20 -10.71
C LEU A 91 -16.98 -27.54 -9.58
N ASP A 92 -17.64 -27.13 -8.50
CA ASP A 92 -16.94 -26.95 -7.22
C ASP A 92 -16.76 -28.31 -6.53
N MET A 93 -15.94 -29.19 -7.13
CA MET A 93 -15.58 -30.50 -6.55
C MET A 93 -14.58 -30.39 -5.38
N ARG A 94 -14.49 -29.22 -4.74
CA ARG A 94 -13.63 -28.94 -3.58
C ARG A 94 -14.40 -29.20 -2.28
N CYS A 95 -14.76 -30.46 -2.05
CA CYS A 95 -15.51 -30.85 -0.85
C CYS A 95 -14.68 -30.86 0.44
N CYS A 96 -13.35 -30.83 0.34
CA CYS A 96 -12.44 -30.82 1.48
C CYS A 96 -11.07 -30.22 1.10
N LEU A 97 -10.25 -29.92 2.12
CA LEU A 97 -8.88 -29.39 1.97
C LEU A 97 -8.00 -30.24 1.04
N PHE A 98 -8.18 -31.56 1.04
CA PHE A 98 -7.44 -32.47 0.15
C PHE A 98 -7.85 -32.32 -1.31
N CYS A 99 -9.15 -32.19 -1.60
CA CYS A 99 -9.64 -31.94 -2.97
C CYS A 99 -9.15 -30.59 -3.48
N THR A 100 -9.17 -29.55 -2.63
CA THR A 100 -8.56 -28.25 -2.95
C THR A 100 -7.08 -28.40 -3.25
N TRP A 101 -6.32 -29.07 -2.40
CA TRP A 101 -4.88 -29.27 -2.61
C TRP A 101 -4.59 -30.03 -3.91
N MET A 102 -5.35 -31.09 -4.21
CA MET A 102 -5.24 -31.83 -5.46
C MET A 102 -5.53 -30.92 -6.66
N CYS A 103 -6.65 -30.21 -6.66
CA CYS A 103 -7.00 -29.27 -7.72
C CYS A 103 -5.93 -28.18 -7.90
N ASN A 104 -5.49 -27.55 -6.82
CA ASN A 104 -4.43 -26.52 -6.84
C ASN A 104 -3.07 -27.08 -7.29
N SER A 105 -2.81 -28.37 -7.09
CA SER A 105 -1.58 -29.03 -7.56
C SER A 105 -1.57 -29.28 -9.07
N PHE A 106 -2.74 -29.32 -9.71
CA PHE A 106 -2.88 -29.41 -11.18
C PHE A 106 -3.07 -28.05 -11.85
N VAL A 107 -3.36 -26.99 -11.09
CA VAL A 107 -3.48 -25.62 -11.60
C VAL A 107 -2.08 -25.00 -11.61
N ALA A 108 -1.57 -24.74 -12.82
CA ALA A 108 -0.27 -24.10 -13.04
C ALA A 108 -0.33 -22.59 -12.73
N SER A 109 -0.63 -22.21 -11.49
CA SER A 109 -0.71 -20.79 -11.13
C SER A 109 -0.69 -20.61 -9.61
N ALA A 110 0.48 -20.84 -9.01
CA ALA A 110 0.90 -19.93 -7.96
C ALA A 110 1.64 -18.81 -8.68
N THR A 111 1.01 -17.63 -8.82
CA THR A 111 1.78 -16.46 -9.21
C THR A 111 2.91 -16.29 -8.20
N LYS A 112 4.13 -16.12 -8.72
CA LYS A 112 5.30 -16.03 -7.87
C LYS A 112 5.05 -14.87 -6.88
N PRO A 113 5.24 -15.10 -5.57
CA PRO A 113 5.12 -14.02 -4.60
C PRO A 113 6.08 -12.91 -5.03
N ALA A 114 5.65 -11.66 -4.85
CA ALA A 114 6.49 -10.55 -5.23
C ALA A 114 7.83 -10.57 -4.46
N PRO A 115 8.95 -10.15 -5.07
CA PRO A 115 10.25 -10.16 -4.43
C PRO A 115 10.26 -9.34 -3.14
N THR A 116 10.89 -9.82 -2.08
CA THR A 116 11.00 -9.10 -0.81
C THR A 116 11.68 -7.74 -1.00
N VAL A 117 12.67 -7.67 -1.90
CA VAL A 117 13.37 -6.44 -2.26
C VAL A 117 12.41 -5.37 -2.82
N LEU A 118 11.35 -5.75 -3.54
CA LEU A 118 10.38 -4.78 -4.01
C LEU A 118 9.67 -4.10 -2.83
N THR A 119 9.30 -4.88 -1.80
CA THR A 119 8.64 -4.34 -0.61
C THR A 119 9.59 -3.42 0.17
N GLU A 120 10.84 -3.86 0.38
CA GLU A 120 11.87 -3.04 1.05
C GLU A 120 12.08 -1.69 0.34
N ASN A 121 12.15 -1.70 -1.00
CA ASN A 121 12.31 -0.49 -1.78
C ASN A 121 11.07 0.42 -1.72
N MET A 122 9.86 -0.15 -1.78
CA MET A 122 8.61 0.62 -1.66
C MET A 122 8.46 1.28 -0.28
N ASP A 123 8.86 0.58 0.79
CA ASP A 123 8.89 1.12 2.15
C ASP A 123 9.92 2.25 2.29
N PHE A 124 11.11 2.09 1.71
CA PHE A 124 12.11 3.15 1.64
C PHE A 124 11.57 4.38 0.90
N ILE A 125 10.96 4.19 -0.26
CA ILE A 125 10.36 5.28 -1.04
C ILE A 125 9.33 6.03 -0.20
N LYS A 126 8.41 5.30 0.44
CA LYS A 126 7.36 5.88 1.29
C LYS A 126 7.93 6.74 2.42
N ASN A 127 9.01 6.32 3.05
CA ASN A 127 9.61 7.03 4.18
C ASN A 127 10.38 8.29 3.76
N ASN A 128 10.84 8.37 2.52
CA ASN A 128 11.66 9.48 2.01
C ASN A 128 10.91 10.37 1.01
N PHE A 129 9.65 10.04 0.67
CA PHE A 129 8.86 10.77 -0.31
C PHE A 129 8.61 12.23 0.09
N LYS A 130 8.21 12.46 1.35
CA LYS A 130 7.91 13.82 1.87
C LYS A 130 9.12 14.75 1.90
N GLU A 131 10.32 14.20 1.97
CA GLU A 131 11.57 14.98 1.99
C GLU A 131 11.97 15.44 0.57
N ALA A 132 11.36 14.88 -0.49
CA ALA A 132 11.65 15.20 -1.88
C ALA A 132 10.68 16.24 -2.50
N GLU A 133 9.57 16.58 -1.84
CA GLU A 133 8.51 17.48 -2.35
C GLU A 133 8.84 18.99 -2.28
N GLU A 134 10.08 19.40 -1.95
CA GLU A 134 10.44 20.83 -1.89
C GLU A 134 10.44 21.51 -3.28
N ASP A 135 10.46 20.74 -4.38
CA ASP A 135 10.45 21.23 -5.76
C ASP A 135 9.34 20.53 -6.60
N GLU A 136 8.14 21.12 -6.65
CA GLU A 136 6.97 20.74 -7.46
C GLU A 136 6.35 19.32 -7.22
N PRO A 137 5.05 19.09 -7.52
CA PRO A 137 4.42 17.77 -7.36
C PRO A 137 4.94 16.82 -8.43
N ASP A 138 6.15 16.32 -8.23
CA ASP A 138 6.87 15.55 -9.21
C ASP A 138 6.27 14.15 -9.34
N ARG A 139 6.12 13.70 -10.59
CA ARG A 139 5.60 12.36 -10.93
C ARG A 139 6.64 11.30 -10.58
N LEU A 140 6.92 11.08 -9.29
CA LEU A 140 8.05 10.29 -8.78
C LEU A 140 8.21 8.92 -9.46
N PHE A 141 7.10 8.24 -9.70
CA PHE A 141 7.09 6.91 -10.30
C PHE A 141 7.21 6.92 -11.84
N PHE A 142 7.07 8.08 -12.49
CA PHE A 142 6.90 8.23 -13.94
C PHE A 142 7.98 9.08 -14.61
N GLU A 143 8.46 10.14 -13.97
CA GLU A 143 9.36 11.14 -14.57
C GLU A 143 10.61 11.38 -13.72
N GLY A 144 11.57 12.14 -14.24
CA GLY A 144 12.87 12.34 -13.62
C GLY A 144 13.77 11.11 -13.78
N GLY A 145 14.52 10.75 -12.74
CA GLY A 145 15.35 9.56 -12.70
C GLY A 145 16.51 9.51 -13.72
N ASN A 146 17.46 8.62 -13.47
CA ASN A 146 18.52 8.26 -14.42
C ASN A 146 18.23 6.87 -15.02
N ASP A 147 18.17 6.77 -16.35
CA ASP A 147 17.81 5.55 -17.10
C ASP A 147 18.72 4.35 -16.80
N GLU A 148 20.03 4.58 -16.64
CA GLU A 148 20.98 3.50 -16.32
C GLU A 148 20.69 2.92 -14.93
N LYS A 149 20.46 3.79 -13.95
CA LYS A 149 20.08 3.39 -12.58
C LYS A 149 18.71 2.71 -12.55
N VAL A 150 17.72 3.23 -13.29
CA VAL A 150 16.38 2.61 -13.40
C VAL A 150 16.52 1.15 -13.87
N ASN A 151 17.28 0.92 -14.93
CA ASN A 151 17.48 -0.42 -15.47
C ASN A 151 18.25 -1.33 -14.49
N ASP A 152 19.33 -0.85 -13.88
CA ASP A 152 20.07 -1.62 -12.86
C ASP A 152 19.17 -2.02 -11.68
N TYR A 153 18.42 -1.07 -11.12
CA TYR A 153 17.49 -1.33 -10.01
C TYR A 153 16.37 -2.29 -10.41
N TYR A 154 15.80 -2.15 -11.62
CA TYR A 154 14.80 -3.09 -12.13
C TYR A 154 15.36 -4.52 -12.23
N TYR A 155 16.57 -4.69 -12.76
CA TYR A 155 17.21 -6.01 -12.83
C TYR A 155 17.53 -6.58 -11.44
N ARG A 156 17.92 -5.73 -10.49
CA ARG A 156 18.13 -6.15 -9.09
C ARG A 156 16.83 -6.64 -8.46
N ILE A 157 15.75 -5.86 -8.55
CA ILE A 157 14.42 -6.24 -8.06
C ILE A 157 13.97 -7.56 -8.70
N LYS A 158 14.10 -7.67 -10.04
CA LYS A 158 13.70 -8.87 -10.78
C LYS A 158 14.43 -10.13 -10.35
N ASN A 159 15.70 -10.01 -9.96
CA ASN A 159 16.51 -11.10 -9.46
C ASN A 159 16.49 -11.21 -7.93
N ASN A 160 15.61 -10.48 -7.24
CA ASN A 160 15.54 -10.37 -5.77
C ASN A 160 16.89 -10.06 -5.11
N LYS A 161 17.69 -9.17 -5.72
CA LYS A 161 18.98 -8.68 -5.21
C LYS A 161 18.80 -7.29 -4.61
N LYS A 162 19.45 -7.03 -3.48
CA LYS A 162 19.37 -5.74 -2.79
C LYS A 162 19.88 -4.58 -3.64
N VAL A 163 19.21 -3.44 -3.49
CA VAL A 163 19.68 -2.12 -3.91
C VAL A 163 20.35 -1.48 -2.68
N ASP A 164 21.45 -0.79 -2.88
CA ASP A 164 22.06 0.01 -1.82
C ASP A 164 21.23 1.29 -1.62
N LEU A 165 20.52 1.36 -0.50
CA LEU A 165 19.56 2.43 -0.22
C LEU A 165 20.24 3.73 0.23
N GLU A 166 21.47 3.68 0.74
CA GLU A 166 22.20 4.87 1.18
C GLU A 166 22.64 5.73 -0.02
N GLU A 167 22.87 5.10 -1.18
CA GLU A 167 23.28 5.75 -2.43
C GLU A 167 22.17 5.75 -3.50
N ALA A 168 20.98 5.28 -3.15
CA ALA A 168 19.87 5.12 -4.08
C ALA A 168 19.36 6.49 -4.55
N ASN A 169 19.18 6.64 -5.86
CA ASN A 169 18.39 7.76 -6.39
C ASN A 169 16.89 7.41 -6.28
N LEU A 170 16.14 8.22 -5.52
CA LEU A 170 14.74 7.95 -5.18
C LEU A 170 13.85 7.78 -6.41
N TYR A 171 13.94 8.69 -7.39
CA TYR A 171 13.16 8.64 -8.63
C TYR A 171 13.49 7.40 -9.47
N SER A 172 14.79 7.13 -9.68
CA SER A 172 15.21 5.92 -10.39
C SER A 172 14.69 4.64 -9.72
N LEU A 173 14.68 4.60 -8.38
CA LEU A 173 14.19 3.45 -7.62
C LEU A 173 12.67 3.31 -7.73
N ALA A 174 11.92 4.42 -7.64
CA ALA A 174 10.47 4.44 -7.80
C ALA A 174 10.04 3.99 -9.20
N ILE A 175 10.65 4.55 -10.25
CA ILE A 175 10.41 4.14 -11.65
C ILE A 175 10.75 2.66 -11.84
N ALA A 176 11.85 2.17 -11.27
CA ALA A 176 12.22 0.75 -11.35
C ALA A 176 11.20 -0.18 -10.67
N CYS A 177 10.68 0.22 -9.49
CA CYS A 177 9.60 -0.50 -8.81
C CYS A 177 8.32 -0.52 -9.65
N ARG A 178 7.92 0.64 -10.20
CA ARG A 178 6.78 0.76 -11.13
C ARG A 178 6.95 -0.15 -12.34
N MET A 179 8.12 -0.13 -12.99
CA MET A 179 8.43 -0.97 -14.14
C MET A 179 8.37 -2.46 -13.81
N TYR A 180 8.80 -2.85 -12.61
CA TYR A 180 8.66 -4.24 -12.16
C TYR A 180 7.18 -4.64 -12.01
N MET A 181 6.37 -3.81 -11.35
CA MET A 181 4.94 -4.05 -11.21
C MET A 181 4.24 -4.17 -12.57
N GLU A 182 4.51 -3.23 -13.49
CA GLU A 182 3.96 -3.22 -14.85
C GLU A 182 4.34 -4.48 -15.64
N LYS A 183 5.59 -4.91 -15.59
CA LYS A 183 6.10 -5.99 -16.46
C LYS A 183 5.92 -7.38 -15.87
N GLU A 184 6.12 -7.56 -14.57
CA GLU A 184 6.31 -8.88 -13.97
C GLU A 184 5.11 -9.36 -13.15
N ILE A 185 4.28 -8.45 -12.63
CA ILE A 185 3.19 -8.80 -11.72
C ILE A 185 1.87 -8.90 -12.47
N VAL A 186 1.17 -10.03 -12.40
CA VAL A 186 -0.23 -10.11 -12.83
C VAL A 186 -1.09 -9.81 -11.61
N PHE A 187 -1.81 -8.68 -11.63
CA PHE A 187 -2.69 -8.31 -10.52
C PHE A 187 -4.07 -8.96 -10.64
N LEU A 188 -4.61 -9.04 -11.86
CA LEU A 188 -5.91 -9.62 -12.17
C LEU A 188 -5.78 -10.42 -13.47
N ASP A 189 -6.41 -11.60 -13.53
CA ASP A 189 -6.37 -12.41 -14.73
C ASP A 189 -7.14 -11.74 -15.89
N GLU A 190 -6.63 -11.91 -17.10
CA GLU A 190 -7.15 -11.21 -18.30
C GLU A 190 -8.63 -11.48 -18.55
N LYS A 191 -9.11 -12.69 -18.25
CA LYS A 191 -10.52 -13.07 -18.44
C LYS A 191 -11.42 -12.32 -17.47
N THR A 192 -11.06 -12.30 -16.19
CA THR A 192 -11.80 -11.54 -15.16
C THR A 192 -11.74 -10.05 -15.45
N TYR A 193 -10.58 -9.52 -15.85
CA TYR A 193 -10.43 -8.11 -16.23
C TYR A 193 -11.37 -7.71 -17.38
N LYS A 194 -11.35 -8.43 -18.51
CA LYS A 194 -12.22 -8.10 -19.66
C LYS A 194 -13.69 -8.05 -19.28
N LYS A 195 -14.13 -8.99 -18.45
CA LYS A 195 -15.52 -9.02 -17.98
C LYS A 195 -15.81 -7.90 -16.97
N ALA A 196 -14.84 -7.56 -16.12
CA ALA A 196 -14.96 -6.42 -15.21
C ALA A 196 -15.14 -5.10 -15.97
N VAL A 197 -14.36 -4.86 -17.03
CA VAL A 197 -14.52 -3.68 -17.90
C VAL A 197 -15.89 -3.66 -18.56
N GLU A 198 -16.30 -4.79 -19.16
CA GLU A 198 -17.63 -4.90 -19.79
C GLU A 198 -18.76 -4.55 -18.80
N LEU A 199 -18.71 -5.06 -17.57
CA LEU A 199 -19.73 -4.79 -16.56
C LEU A 199 -19.64 -3.35 -16.04
N PHE A 200 -18.44 -2.81 -15.88
CA PHE A 200 -18.22 -1.42 -15.48
C PHE A 200 -18.81 -0.43 -16.49
N GLU A 201 -18.58 -0.66 -17.79
CA GLU A 201 -19.09 0.18 -18.88
C GLU A 201 -20.61 0.04 -19.10
N ASN A 202 -21.22 -1.03 -18.57
CA ASN A 202 -22.67 -1.28 -18.62
C ASN A 202 -23.39 -0.87 -17.31
N ASP A 203 -22.94 0.22 -16.69
CA ASP A 203 -23.53 0.80 -15.47
C ASP A 203 -23.53 -0.13 -14.23
N GLN A 204 -22.65 -1.14 -14.19
CA GLN A 204 -22.46 -2.03 -13.01
C GLN A 204 -21.17 -1.72 -12.26
N GLU A 205 -20.75 -0.46 -12.27
CA GLU A 205 -19.54 0.02 -11.58
C GLU A 205 -19.47 -0.42 -10.12
N GLU A 206 -20.49 -0.11 -9.31
CA GLU A 206 -20.50 -0.43 -7.87
C GLU A 206 -20.37 -1.94 -7.64
N PHE A 207 -21.09 -2.73 -8.43
CA PHE A 207 -21.02 -4.19 -8.37
C PHE A 207 -19.59 -4.71 -8.59
N ILE A 208 -18.85 -4.15 -9.55
CA ILE A 208 -17.49 -4.58 -9.87
C ILE A 208 -16.48 -4.08 -8.85
N VAL A 209 -16.52 -2.78 -8.55
CA VAL A 209 -15.55 -2.10 -7.69
C VAL A 209 -15.54 -2.69 -6.28
N GLU A 210 -16.68 -3.12 -5.76
CA GLU A 210 -16.77 -3.78 -4.46
C GLU A 210 -16.17 -5.20 -4.41
N ARG A 211 -16.06 -5.88 -5.56
CA ARG A 211 -15.63 -7.30 -5.64
C ARG A 211 -14.15 -7.44 -5.99
N LEU A 212 -13.64 -6.53 -6.81
CA LEU A 212 -12.24 -6.51 -7.25
C LEU A 212 -11.20 -6.64 -6.13
N PRO A 213 -11.35 -6.00 -4.94
CA PRO A 213 -10.38 -6.11 -3.85
C PRO A 213 -10.00 -7.53 -3.45
N PHE A 214 -10.93 -8.48 -3.61
CA PHE A 214 -10.74 -9.89 -3.24
C PHE A 214 -10.23 -10.74 -4.40
N LEU A 215 -10.30 -10.23 -5.63
CA LEU A 215 -9.90 -10.95 -6.85
C LEU A 215 -8.49 -10.60 -7.30
N PHE A 216 -7.90 -9.53 -6.75
CA PHE A 216 -6.49 -9.23 -6.98
C PHE A 216 -5.59 -10.26 -6.30
N GLU A 217 -4.56 -10.71 -7.01
CA GLU A 217 -3.62 -11.71 -6.47
C GLU A 217 -2.61 -11.09 -5.50
N GLN A 218 -2.02 -9.94 -5.85
CA GLN A 218 -1.05 -9.22 -5.02
C GLN A 218 -1.73 -8.08 -4.23
N ARG A 219 -2.74 -8.41 -3.41
CA ARG A 219 -3.61 -7.44 -2.71
C ARG A 219 -2.85 -6.35 -1.95
N SER A 220 -1.76 -6.70 -1.26
CA SER A 220 -0.93 -5.72 -0.52
C SER A 220 -0.37 -4.65 -1.44
N MET A 221 0.14 -5.03 -2.61
CA MET A 221 0.68 -4.08 -3.59
C MET A 221 -0.40 -3.23 -4.23
N VAL A 222 -1.58 -3.80 -4.49
CA VAL A 222 -2.71 -3.01 -4.96
C VAL A 222 -3.11 -1.95 -3.94
N LYS A 223 -3.07 -2.27 -2.64
CA LYS A 223 -3.31 -1.27 -1.58
C LYS A 223 -2.27 -0.15 -1.58
N ASP A 224 -1.00 -0.48 -1.81
CA ASP A 224 0.05 0.56 -1.93
C ASP A 224 -0.17 1.43 -3.17
N ILE A 225 -0.51 0.84 -4.32
CA ILE A 225 -0.88 1.59 -5.53
C ILE A 225 -2.06 2.52 -5.24
N ILE A 226 -3.15 2.00 -4.68
CA ILE A 226 -4.34 2.77 -4.31
C ILE A 226 -3.99 3.93 -3.36
N ARG A 227 -3.11 3.68 -2.38
CA ARG A 227 -2.66 4.72 -1.45
C ARG A 227 -1.88 5.81 -2.18
N ILE A 228 -0.91 5.43 -3.02
CA ILE A 228 -0.10 6.38 -3.80
C ILE A 228 -0.99 7.21 -4.72
N SER A 229 -1.88 6.57 -5.47
CA SER A 229 -2.80 7.28 -6.39
C SER A 229 -3.74 8.24 -5.64
N LYS A 230 -4.15 7.89 -4.41
CA LYS A 230 -4.95 8.75 -3.53
C LYS A 230 -4.16 9.92 -2.95
N GLU A 231 -2.87 9.74 -2.68
CA GLU A 231 -1.97 10.81 -2.23
C GLU A 231 -1.70 11.81 -3.37
N GLU A 232 -1.48 11.31 -4.60
CA GLU A 232 -1.30 12.14 -5.80
C GLU A 232 -2.61 12.85 -6.20
N ASN A 233 -3.75 12.16 -6.13
CA ASN A 233 -5.12 12.64 -6.33
C ASN A 233 -5.36 13.48 -7.61
N GLN A 234 -4.80 13.07 -8.75
CA GLN A 234 -5.11 13.66 -10.06
C GLN A 234 -5.55 12.59 -11.05
N GLN A 235 -6.47 12.95 -11.95
CA GLN A 235 -7.05 12.00 -12.92
C GLN A 235 -5.98 11.29 -13.75
N GLU A 236 -4.96 12.02 -14.22
CA GLU A 236 -3.88 11.44 -15.03
C GLU A 236 -3.12 10.33 -14.28
N PHE A 237 -2.86 10.52 -12.98
CA PHE A 237 -2.21 9.49 -12.16
C PHE A 237 -3.09 8.26 -11.96
N TYR A 238 -4.40 8.44 -11.75
CA TYR A 238 -5.33 7.31 -11.70
C TYR A 238 -5.30 6.52 -13.00
N GLU A 239 -5.29 7.18 -14.15
CA GLU A 239 -5.21 6.51 -15.45
C GLU A 239 -3.89 5.75 -15.65
N ASP A 240 -2.76 6.32 -15.22
CA ASP A 240 -1.45 5.69 -15.35
C ASP A 240 -1.29 4.48 -14.41
N TRP A 241 -1.69 4.63 -13.14
CA TRP A 241 -1.69 3.52 -12.18
C TRP A 241 -2.73 2.46 -12.55
N GLY A 242 -3.89 2.86 -13.07
CA GLY A 242 -4.91 1.95 -13.59
C GLY A 242 -4.35 1.07 -14.71
N ASN A 243 -3.57 1.65 -15.64
CA ASN A 243 -2.92 0.88 -16.69
C ASN A 243 -1.85 -0.08 -16.18
N ILE A 244 -1.16 0.24 -15.09
CA ILE A 244 -0.21 -0.68 -14.45
C ILE A 244 -0.95 -1.86 -13.82
N LEU A 245 -2.06 -1.58 -13.14
CA LEU A 245 -2.87 -2.57 -12.44
C LEU A 245 -3.56 -3.54 -13.42
N PHE A 246 -4.19 -2.99 -14.47
CA PHE A 246 -5.04 -3.75 -15.39
C PHE A 246 -4.36 -4.14 -16.71
N LYS A 247 -3.18 -3.58 -17.01
CA LYS A 247 -2.33 -3.91 -18.18
C LYS A 247 -2.99 -3.78 -19.54
N ASP A 248 -3.89 -2.82 -19.70
CA ASP A 248 -4.60 -2.58 -20.96
C ASP A 248 -4.63 -1.10 -21.32
N LYS A 249 -3.78 -0.73 -22.28
CA LYS A 249 -3.64 0.66 -22.72
C LYS A 249 -4.85 1.16 -23.51
N ASN A 250 -5.70 0.27 -24.04
CA ASN A 250 -6.86 0.68 -24.84
C ASN A 250 -7.97 1.26 -23.95
N ASN A 251 -8.04 0.80 -22.69
CA ASN A 251 -9.05 1.21 -21.73
C ASN A 251 -8.48 2.18 -20.67
N LYS A 252 -7.50 3.02 -21.03
CA LYS A 252 -6.80 3.93 -20.10
C LYS A 252 -7.76 4.73 -19.20
N LYS A 253 -8.80 5.32 -19.77
CA LYS A 253 -9.80 6.10 -19.03
C LYS A 253 -10.62 5.24 -18.08
N THR A 254 -11.18 4.13 -18.58
CA THR A 254 -11.96 3.18 -17.78
C THR A 254 -11.12 2.64 -16.61
N ASN A 255 -9.86 2.27 -16.87
CA ASN A 255 -8.90 1.83 -15.86
C ASN A 255 -8.66 2.89 -14.77
N GLY A 256 -8.55 4.16 -15.18
CA GLY A 256 -8.40 5.28 -14.25
C GLY A 256 -9.62 5.48 -13.36
N GLU A 257 -10.83 5.47 -13.93
CA GLU A 257 -12.06 5.58 -13.15
C GLU A 257 -12.25 4.38 -12.21
N MET A 258 -12.00 3.15 -12.69
CA MET A 258 -12.01 1.96 -11.84
C MET A 258 -11.06 2.10 -10.65
N LEU A 259 -9.81 2.54 -10.88
CA LEU A 259 -8.83 2.72 -9.81
C LEU A 259 -9.26 3.81 -8.82
N LYS A 260 -9.74 4.94 -9.32
CA LYS A 260 -10.25 6.04 -8.51
C LYS A 260 -11.37 5.57 -7.58
N ARG A 261 -12.29 4.75 -8.08
CA ARG A 261 -13.41 4.21 -7.29
C ARG A 261 -12.96 3.14 -6.31
N LEU A 262 -11.94 2.36 -6.65
CA LEU A 262 -11.28 1.46 -5.69
C LEU A 262 -10.67 2.20 -4.49
N THR A 263 -10.35 3.51 -4.59
CA THR A 263 -9.87 4.30 -3.43
C THR A 263 -10.93 4.57 -2.36
N GLU A 264 -12.20 4.33 -2.70
CA GLU A 264 -13.38 4.55 -1.85
C GLU A 264 -13.86 3.25 -1.18
N VAL A 265 -13.31 2.10 -1.57
CA VAL A 265 -13.73 0.78 -1.09
C VAL A 265 -12.93 0.35 0.15
N ASP A 266 -13.62 -0.30 1.09
CA ASP A 266 -12.99 -0.98 2.22
C ASP A 266 -12.26 -2.25 1.78
N PHE A 267 -11.01 -2.09 1.31
CA PHE A 267 -10.22 -3.16 0.70
C PHE A 267 -9.99 -4.39 1.60
N ASP A 268 -10.03 -4.22 2.92
CA ASP A 268 -9.77 -5.27 3.91
C ASP A 268 -11.03 -5.96 4.45
N TYR A 269 -12.22 -5.42 4.18
CA TYR A 269 -13.45 -5.85 4.83
C TYR A 269 -14.45 -6.42 3.84
N VAL A 270 -14.89 -7.64 4.14
CA VAL A 270 -15.89 -8.40 3.40
C VAL A 270 -17.28 -7.98 3.88
N ASP A 271 -18.12 -7.57 2.94
CA ASP A 271 -19.54 -7.31 3.18
C ASP A 271 -20.29 -8.66 3.28
N LYS A 272 -21.23 -8.76 4.24
CA LYS A 272 -22.11 -9.93 4.39
C LYS A 272 -22.84 -10.30 3.11
N LYS A 273 -23.15 -9.33 2.22
CA LYS A 273 -23.83 -9.59 0.94
C LYS A 273 -23.05 -10.50 -0.02
N PHE A 274 -21.77 -10.75 0.24
CA PHE A 274 -20.95 -11.66 -0.56
C PHE A 274 -21.10 -13.14 -0.18
N PHE A 275 -21.60 -13.43 1.02
CA PHE A 275 -21.92 -14.79 1.48
C PHE A 275 -23.32 -15.24 1.05
#